data_AF-A0A434SIQ5-F1
#
_entry.id   AF-A0A434SIQ5-F1
#
_cell.length_a   1.000
_cell.length_b   1.000
_cell.length_c   1.000
_cell.angle_alpha   90.00
_cell.angle_beta   90.00
_cell.angle_gamma   90.00
#
_symmetry.space_group_name_H-M   'P 1'
#
loop_
_entity.id
_entity.type
_entity.pdbx_description
1 polymer ?
#
loop_
_entity_poly.entity_id
_entity_poly.type
_entity_poly.pdbx_seq_one_letter_code
_entity_poly.pdbx_strand_id
1 'polypeptide(L)'
;MMLACLPVLMAASESPSTPAISPPASAAPPDDGQWTMPAKNYASTRYSELAEINAGNVKNLQVAFTFSTGVNKGQEAAPLVVGSTM
;
A
#
# COMPACT_ATOMS: atom_id res chain seq x y z
N MET A 1 -22.21 -64.29 -9.36
CA MET A 1 -20.85 -64.09 -9.90
C MET A 1 -20.50 -62.63 -9.66
N MET A 2 -19.73 -62.37 -8.59
CA MET A 2 -19.36 -61.05 -8.07
C MET A 2 -18.59 -60.24 -9.12
N LEU A 3 -19.04 -59.03 -9.45
CA LEU A 3 -18.19 -58.02 -10.06
C LEU A 3 -18.20 -56.79 -9.12
N ALA A 4 -17.10 -56.61 -8.38
CA ALA A 4 -16.94 -55.54 -7.42
C ALA A 4 -16.58 -54.24 -8.14
N CYS A 5 -17.32 -53.17 -7.84
CA CYS A 5 -17.03 -51.81 -8.28
C CYS A 5 -15.98 -51.22 -7.33
N LEU A 6 -14.75 -51.01 -7.81
CA LEU A 6 -13.72 -50.30 -7.05
C LEU A 6 -14.08 -48.80 -6.97
N PRO A 7 -14.00 -48.15 -5.79
CA PRO A 7 -14.14 -46.71 -5.71
C PRO A 7 -12.83 -46.05 -6.17
N VAL A 8 -12.93 -45.18 -7.18
CA VAL A 8 -11.85 -44.24 -7.53
C VAL A 8 -11.75 -43.23 -6.39
N LEU A 9 -10.60 -43.24 -5.71
CA LEU A 9 -10.27 -42.26 -4.67
C LEU A 9 -9.91 -40.93 -5.36
N MET A 10 -10.79 -39.92 -5.26
CA MET A 10 -10.45 -38.54 -5.60
C MET A 10 -9.39 -38.03 -4.61
N ALA A 11 -8.16 -37.83 -5.07
CA ALA A 11 -7.15 -37.12 -4.31
C ALA A 11 -7.48 -35.62 -4.31
N ALA A 12 -7.75 -35.04 -3.14
CA ALA A 12 -7.79 -33.59 -2.96
C ALA A 12 -6.36 -33.04 -3.07
N SER A 13 -6.11 -32.15 -4.03
CA SER A 13 -4.85 -31.43 -4.13
C SER A 13 -4.86 -30.29 -3.11
N GLU A 14 -4.22 -30.48 -1.96
CA GLU A 14 -3.91 -29.38 -1.05
C GLU A 14 -2.76 -28.58 -1.67
N SER A 15 -3.07 -27.40 -2.21
CA SER A 15 -2.05 -26.44 -2.65
C SER A 15 -1.26 -25.97 -1.42
N PRO A 16 0.09 -26.04 -1.44
CA PRO A 16 0.88 -25.57 -0.32
C PRO A 16 0.68 -24.06 -0.15
N SER A 17 -0.01 -23.66 0.92
CA SER A 17 -0.07 -22.27 1.35
C SER A 17 1.25 -21.92 2.03
N THR A 18 2.19 -21.38 1.27
CA THR A 18 3.39 -20.76 1.83
C THR A 18 2.96 -19.67 2.80
N PRO A 19 3.40 -19.68 4.06
CA PRO A 19 3.13 -18.56 4.97
C PRO A 19 3.70 -17.30 4.34
N ALA A 20 2.82 -16.34 4.00
CA ALA A 20 3.28 -15.04 3.56
C ALA A 20 4.04 -14.41 4.73
N ILE A 21 5.32 -14.10 4.52
CA ILE A 21 6.10 -13.28 5.45
C ILE A 21 5.52 -11.88 5.35
N SER A 22 4.53 -11.57 6.20
CA SER A 22 4.00 -10.23 6.35
C SER A 22 4.91 -9.45 7.30
N PRO A 23 5.35 -8.23 6.94
CA PRO A 23 5.99 -7.33 7.90
C PRO A 23 5.11 -7.17 9.14
N PRO A 24 5.69 -6.94 10.33
CA PRO A 24 4.88 -6.66 11.51
C PRO A 24 3.99 -5.46 11.21
N ALA A 25 2.75 -5.47 11.69
CA ALA A 25 1.80 -4.37 11.47
C ALA A 25 2.37 -3.01 11.92
N SER A 26 3.29 -3.00 12.88
CA SER A 26 4.01 -1.79 13.30
C SER A 26 4.92 -1.19 12.22
N ALA A 27 5.34 -1.97 11.22
CA ALA A 27 6.16 -1.49 10.11
C ALA A 27 5.36 -0.71 9.05
N ALA A 28 4.05 -0.94 8.98
CA ALA A 28 3.11 -0.22 8.13
C ALA A 28 1.79 -0.02 8.92
N PRO A 29 1.76 0.92 9.88
CA PRO A 29 0.56 1.19 10.64
C PRO A 29 -0.57 1.72 9.72
N PRO A 30 -1.85 1.59 10.14
CA PRO A 30 -2.98 2.19 9.43
C PRO A 30 -2.76 3.67 9.13
N ASP A 31 -3.30 4.15 8.01
CA ASP A 31 -3.08 5.53 7.60
C ASP A 31 -3.82 6.51 8.52
N ASP A 32 -3.10 7.52 9.02
CA ASP A 32 -3.60 8.61 9.86
C ASP A 32 -3.72 9.94 9.08
N GLY A 33 -3.53 9.90 7.76
CA GLY A 33 -3.52 11.07 6.88
C GLY A 33 -2.21 11.87 6.88
N GLN A 34 -1.18 11.44 7.62
CA GLN A 34 0.07 12.19 7.77
C GLN A 34 1.23 11.63 6.94
N TRP A 35 2.28 12.42 6.71
CA TRP A 35 3.49 11.96 6.03
C TRP A 35 4.72 12.31 6.88
N THR A 36 4.95 11.53 7.94
CA THR A 36 5.91 11.88 9.00
C THR A 36 7.34 11.43 8.73
N MET A 37 7.58 10.66 7.65
CA MET A 37 8.91 10.18 7.24
C MET A 37 9.01 10.01 5.70
N PRO A 38 10.22 10.01 5.10
CA PRO A 38 10.39 10.06 3.63
C PRO A 38 9.68 8.97 2.82
N ALA A 39 9.51 7.77 3.40
CA ALA A 39 8.89 6.63 2.73
C ALA A 39 7.55 6.21 3.35
N LYS A 40 6.87 7.14 4.06
CA LYS A 40 5.61 6.98 4.80
C LYS A 40 5.70 6.10 6.06
N ASN A 41 6.31 4.93 5.96
CA ASN A 41 6.40 3.96 7.04
C ASN A 41 7.73 3.20 7.03
N TYR A 42 8.01 2.44 8.08
CA TYR A 42 9.27 1.70 8.21
C TYR A 42 9.42 0.57 7.18
N ALA A 43 8.30 0.05 6.65
CA ALA A 43 8.30 -0.86 5.51
C ALA A 43 8.64 -0.17 4.18
N SER A 44 8.78 1.16 4.17
CA SER A 44 9.12 1.98 3.01
C SER A 44 8.17 1.80 1.81
N THR A 45 6.88 1.56 2.06
CA THR A 45 5.92 1.25 0.99
C THR A 45 5.54 2.46 0.14
N ARG A 46 5.72 3.69 0.64
CA ARG A 46 5.30 4.94 -0.02
C ARG A 46 3.81 4.94 -0.41
N TYR A 47 2.98 4.24 0.36
CA TYR A 47 1.56 4.04 0.09
C TYR A 47 0.67 4.82 1.07
N SER A 48 -0.38 5.46 0.56
CA SER A 48 -1.43 6.10 1.38
C SER A 48 -2.78 5.41 1.15
N GLU A 49 -3.53 5.23 2.23
CA GLU A 49 -4.89 4.68 2.20
C GLU A 49 -5.96 5.76 1.91
N LEU A 50 -5.58 7.04 1.79
CA LEU A 50 -6.51 8.12 1.44
C LEU A 50 -7.12 7.90 0.05
N ALA A 51 -8.44 7.93 -0.03
CA ALA A 51 -9.19 7.59 -1.25
C ALA A 51 -10.05 8.74 -1.82
N GLU A 52 -9.92 9.95 -1.26
CA GLU A 52 -10.66 11.13 -1.73
C GLU A 52 -10.37 11.42 -3.21
N ILE A 53 -9.10 11.34 -3.60
CA ILE A 53 -8.65 11.39 -4.99
C ILE A 53 -8.56 9.97 -5.53
N ASN A 54 -9.21 9.68 -6.66
CA ASN A 54 -9.28 8.36 -7.25
C ASN A 54 -9.44 8.42 -8.78
N ALA A 55 -9.42 7.26 -9.44
CA ALA A 55 -9.46 7.16 -10.90
C ALA A 55 -10.71 7.81 -11.54
N GLY A 56 -11.82 7.93 -10.80
CA GLY A 56 -13.05 8.55 -11.30
C GLY A 56 -13.03 10.08 -11.30
N ASN A 57 -12.26 10.70 -10.40
CA ASN A 57 -12.26 12.15 -10.18
C ASN A 57 -10.91 12.85 -10.41
N VAL A 58 -9.80 12.11 -10.60
CA VAL A 58 -8.45 12.67 -10.78
C VAL A 58 -8.37 13.70 -11.91
N LYS A 59 -9.23 13.58 -12.93
CA LYS A 59 -9.37 14.54 -14.04
C LYS A 59 -9.78 15.95 -13.61
N ASN A 60 -10.30 16.11 -12.39
CA ASN A 60 -10.79 17.38 -11.87
C ASN A 60 -9.76 18.10 -10.98
N LEU A 61 -8.56 17.54 -10.78
CA LEU A 61 -7.53 18.15 -9.93
C LEU A 61 -7.08 19.52 -10.45
N GLN A 62 -6.89 20.45 -9.53
CA GLN A 62 -6.40 21.80 -9.79
C GLN A 62 -5.31 22.18 -8.77
N VAL A 63 -4.42 23.10 -9.15
CA VAL A 63 -3.41 23.64 -8.23
C VAL A 63 -4.10 24.42 -7.12
N ALA A 64 -3.94 23.97 -5.87
CA ALA A 64 -4.50 24.67 -4.71
C ALA A 64 -3.62 25.86 -4.27
N PHE A 65 -2.30 25.69 -4.28
CA PHE A 65 -1.33 26.75 -3.96
C PHE A 65 0.06 26.41 -4.52
N THR A 66 0.97 27.39 -4.51
CA THR A 66 2.39 27.22 -4.78
C THR A 66 3.22 27.93 -3.72
N PHE A 67 4.42 27.41 -3.44
CA PHE A 67 5.38 28.00 -2.50
C PHE A 67 6.78 27.99 -3.10
N SER A 68 7.50 29.12 -3.03
CA SER A 68 8.88 29.22 -3.51
C SER A 68 9.86 28.89 -2.40
N THR A 69 10.78 27.95 -2.66
CA THR A 69 11.88 27.62 -1.73
C THR A 69 12.99 28.68 -1.72
N GLY A 70 12.95 29.65 -2.64
CA GLY A 70 14.00 30.67 -2.79
C GLY A 70 15.31 30.16 -3.40
N VAL A 71 15.38 28.89 -3.81
CA VAL A 71 16.59 28.27 -4.37
C VAL A 71 16.31 27.69 -5.76
N ASN A 72 17.10 28.11 -6.76
CA ASN A 72 17.05 27.61 -8.13
C ASN A 72 18.20 26.62 -8.40
N LYS A 73 18.15 25.46 -7.73
CA LYS A 73 19.03 24.28 -7.88
C LYS A 73 18.18 23.01 -7.84
N GLY A 74 18.77 21.82 -7.72
CA GLY A 74 17.99 20.57 -7.63
C GLY A 74 17.21 20.48 -6.31
N GLN A 75 15.98 19.95 -6.38
CA GLN A 75 15.12 19.65 -5.22
C GLN A 75 14.75 18.17 -5.23
N GLU A 76 15.37 17.38 -4.35
CA GLU A 76 15.21 15.91 -4.28
C GLU A 76 14.38 15.47 -3.06
N ALA A 77 14.17 16.36 -2.09
CA ALA A 77 13.48 16.03 -0.86
C ALA A 77 11.96 16.13 -1.05
N ALA A 78 11.23 15.08 -0.69
CA ALA A 78 9.78 15.12 -0.55
C ALA A 78 9.39 15.88 0.73
N PRO A 79 8.26 16.64 0.74
CA PRO A 79 7.76 17.28 1.95
C PRO A 79 7.39 16.26 3.05
N LEU A 80 7.44 16.69 4.30
CA LEU A 80 6.82 15.99 5.43
C LEU A 80 5.55 16.73 5.83
N VAL A 81 4.57 16.02 6.37
CA VAL A 81 3.36 16.61 6.93
C VAL A 81 3.11 16.00 8.30
N VAL A 82 3.12 16.84 9.34
CA VAL A 82 2.92 16.44 10.74
C VAL A 82 1.91 17.40 11.37
N GLY A 83 0.77 16.87 11.78
CA GLY A 83 -0.39 17.64 12.24
C GLY A 83 -0.87 18.59 11.15
N SER A 84 -0.88 19.88 11.46
CA SER A 84 -1.28 20.96 10.55
C SER A 84 -0.08 21.70 9.93
N THR A 85 1.11 21.10 9.90
CA THR A 85 2.33 21.71 9.40
C THR A 85 2.99 20.84 8.33
N MET A 86 3.42 21.50 7.26
CA MET A 86 4.27 20.97 6.21
C MET A 86 5.66 21.59 6.31
#